data_AF-A0A5P8WCN2-F1
#
_entry.id   AF-A0A5P8WCN2-F1
#
_cell.length_a   1.000
_cell.length_b   1.000
_cell.length_c   1.000
_cell.angle_alpha   90.00
_cell.angle_beta   90.00
_cell.angle_gamma   90.00
#
_symmetry.space_group_name_H-M   'P 1'
#
loop_
_entity.id
_entity.type
_entity.pdbx_description
1 polymer ?
#
loop_
_entity_poly.entity_id
_entity_poly.type
_entity_poly.pdbx_seq_one_letter_code
_entity_poly.pdbx_strand_id
1 'polypeptide(L)'
;MKSAKAFGYCTGVEWSEHGWKYEIFACNTNITVLGSELIGTGNLQPNTKEKPVFRLGELVEFWFHGDGPPIRIVQGIQLINDAWFYSVEWISPSISEKGDEVFTSRDSIARVTDYDLERVRV
;
A
#
# COMPACT_ATOMS: atom_id res chain seq x y z
N MET A 1 -15.57 -2.35 -29.46
CA MET A 1 -14.86 -3.46 -28.78
C MET A 1 -15.43 -3.57 -27.38
N LYS A 2 -16.05 -4.69 -26.99
CA LYS A 2 -16.58 -4.84 -25.62
C LYS A 2 -15.38 -5.04 -24.69
N SER A 3 -15.17 -4.14 -23.74
CA SER A 3 -14.21 -4.33 -22.66
C SER A 3 -14.60 -5.59 -21.89
N ALA A 4 -13.68 -6.54 -21.77
CA ALA A 4 -13.90 -7.76 -21.00
C ALA A 4 -13.97 -7.38 -19.51
N LYS A 5 -15.13 -7.58 -18.89
CA LYS A 5 -15.30 -7.38 -17.45
C LYS A 5 -14.86 -8.64 -16.72
N ALA A 6 -13.90 -8.51 -15.80
CA ALA A 6 -13.51 -9.55 -14.87
C ALA A 6 -14.02 -9.20 -13.47
N PHE A 7 -14.39 -10.21 -12.69
CA PHE A 7 -14.68 -10.06 -11.27
C PHE A 7 -13.48 -10.54 -10.47
N GLY A 8 -13.15 -9.80 -9.43
CA GLY A 8 -12.07 -10.11 -8.52
C GLY A 8 -12.30 -9.42 -7.18
N TYR A 9 -11.43 -9.71 -6.23
CA TYR A 9 -11.41 -9.05 -4.94
C TYR A 9 -10.13 -8.24 -4.77
N CYS A 10 -10.25 -7.11 -4.07
CA CYS A 10 -9.11 -6.28 -3.74
C CYS A 10 -8.23 -7.00 -2.72
N THR A 11 -6.99 -7.26 -3.10
CA THR A 11 -5.95 -7.83 -2.24
C THR A 11 -4.94 -6.79 -1.80
N GLY A 12 -4.93 -5.60 -2.43
CA GLY A 12 -4.02 -4.56 -2.02
C GLY A 12 -4.36 -3.21 -2.59
N VAL A 13 -3.81 -2.19 -1.95
CA VAL A 13 -3.96 -0.78 -2.32
C VAL A 13 -2.68 -0.06 -1.94
N GLU A 14 -2.14 0.74 -2.86
CA GLU A 14 -0.90 1.48 -2.66
C GLU A 14 -1.00 2.86 -3.31
N TRP A 15 -0.47 3.87 -2.62
CA TRP A 15 -0.33 5.20 -3.20
C TRP A 15 0.73 5.23 -4.30
N SER A 16 0.49 6.01 -5.35
CA SER A 16 1.47 6.28 -6.39
C SER A 16 1.34 7.71 -6.91
N GLU A 17 2.30 8.15 -7.71
CA GLU A 17 2.25 9.47 -8.38
C GLU A 17 0.98 9.71 -9.19
N HIS A 18 0.35 8.64 -9.68
CA HIS A 18 -0.86 8.68 -10.51
C HIS A 18 -2.14 8.43 -9.68
N GLY A 19 -2.03 8.51 -8.35
CA GLY A 19 -3.10 8.18 -7.41
C GLY A 19 -3.05 6.74 -6.92
N TRP A 20 -4.17 6.27 -6.36
CA TRP A 20 -4.31 4.93 -5.80
C TRP A 20 -4.23 3.84 -6.87
N LYS A 21 -3.31 2.91 -6.67
CA LYS A 21 -3.23 1.63 -7.37
C LYS A 21 -3.86 0.55 -6.51
N TYR A 22 -4.59 -0.35 -7.15
CA TYR A 22 -5.25 -1.47 -6.51
C TYR A 22 -4.71 -2.77 -7.09
N GLU A 23 -4.40 -3.71 -6.22
CA GLU A 23 -4.14 -5.10 -6.58
C GLU A 23 -5.43 -5.89 -6.46
N ILE A 24 -5.83 -6.50 -7.57
CA ILE A 24 -7.05 -7.29 -7.67
C ILE A 24 -6.64 -8.72 -8.00
N PHE A 25 -7.06 -9.67 -7.18
CA PHE A 25 -6.97 -11.09 -7.54
C PHE A 25 -8.17 -11.46 -8.40
N ALA A 26 -7.90 -11.80 -9.66
CA ALA A 26 -8.90 -12.21 -10.63
C ALA A 26 -8.29 -13.26 -11.58
N CYS A 27 -9.09 -14.22 -12.03
CA CYS A 27 -8.64 -15.22 -13.01
C CYS A 27 -7.34 -15.96 -12.62
N ASN A 28 -7.18 -16.29 -11.33
CA ASN A 28 -5.98 -16.92 -10.76
C ASN A 28 -4.67 -16.13 -10.93
N THR A 29 -4.76 -14.81 -11.07
CA THR A 29 -3.59 -13.92 -11.12
C THR A 29 -3.89 -12.61 -10.39
N ASN A 30 -2.83 -11.91 -9.99
CA ASN A 30 -2.95 -10.54 -9.50
C ASN A 30 -2.81 -9.58 -10.68
N ILE A 31 -3.73 -8.62 -10.76
CA ILE A 31 -3.67 -7.51 -11.71
C ILE A 31 -3.61 -6.20 -10.95
N THR A 32 -2.79 -5.26 -11.42
CA THR A 32 -2.74 -3.90 -10.90
C THR A 32 -3.60 -2.98 -11.77
N VAL A 33 -4.50 -2.25 -11.15
CA VAL A 33 -5.41 -1.31 -11.83
C VAL A 33 -5.51 0.01 -11.07
N LEU A 34 -5.89 1.07 -11.78
CA LEU A 34 -6.21 2.35 -11.18
C LEU A 34 -7.65 2.35 -10.64
N GLY A 35 -7.92 3.21 -9.67
CA GLY A 35 -9.28 3.37 -9.12
C GLY A 35 -10.34 3.74 -10.17
N SER A 36 -9.95 4.44 -11.24
CA SER A 36 -10.83 4.79 -12.37
C SER A 36 -11.26 3.59 -13.21
N GLU A 37 -10.57 2.46 -13.10
CA GLU A 37 -10.85 1.22 -13.81
C GLU A 37 -11.72 0.26 -12.99
N LEU A 38 -11.97 0.60 -11.72
CA LEU A 38 -12.75 -0.21 -10.80
C LEU A 38 -14.22 0.21 -10.80
N ILE A 39 -15.08 -0.81 -10.77
CA ILE A 39 -16.51 -0.65 -10.54
C ILE A 39 -16.85 -1.46 -9.29
N GLY A 40 -17.20 -0.76 -8.21
CA GLY A 40 -17.70 -1.40 -6.99
C GLY A 40 -18.99 -2.16 -7.31
N THR A 41 -19.02 -3.45 -7.00
CA THR A 41 -20.19 -4.30 -7.30
C THR A 41 -21.29 -4.17 -6.25
N GLY A 42 -21.00 -3.59 -5.08
CA GLY A 42 -21.91 -3.54 -3.92
C GLY A 42 -22.17 -4.91 -3.26
N ASN A 43 -21.68 -5.99 -3.85
CA ASN A 43 -21.85 -7.35 -3.36
C ASN A 43 -20.70 -7.71 -2.41
N LEU A 44 -20.91 -7.46 -1.12
CA LEU A 44 -19.97 -7.88 -0.09
C LEU A 44 -19.96 -9.41 0.01
N GLN A 45 -18.80 -10.00 -0.26
CA GLN A 45 -18.57 -11.43 -0.03
C GLN A 45 -17.97 -11.63 1.35
N PRO A 46 -18.40 -12.65 2.12
CA PRO A 46 -17.73 -13.02 3.36
C PRO A 46 -16.28 -13.41 3.03
N ASN A 47 -15.32 -12.68 3.60
CA ASN A 47 -13.92 -13.02 3.50
C ASN A 47 -13.50 -13.74 4.78
N THR A 48 -12.92 -14.93 4.65
CA THR A 48 -12.36 -15.69 5.78
C THR A 48 -10.96 -15.22 6.15
N LYS A 49 -10.34 -14.34 5.34
CA LYS A 49 -9.03 -13.76 5.63
C LYS A 49 -9.13 -12.77 6.79
N GLU A 50 -8.13 -12.82 7.66
CA GLU A 50 -7.96 -11.83 8.70
C GLU A 50 -7.76 -10.44 8.09
N LYS A 51 -8.24 -9.43 8.81
CA LYS A 51 -8.08 -8.05 8.39
C LYS A 51 -6.63 -7.60 8.62
N PRO A 52 -6.11 -6.64 7.85
CA PRO A 52 -4.81 -6.05 8.14
C PRO A 52 -4.81 -5.42 9.53
N VAL A 53 -3.69 -5.54 10.23
CA VAL A 53 -3.47 -5.03 11.60
C VAL A 53 -3.48 -3.50 11.61
N PHE A 54 -2.88 -2.89 10.59
CA PHE A 54 -2.82 -1.45 10.39
C PHE A 54 -3.72 -1.00 9.24
N ARG A 55 -4.09 0.28 9.24
CA ARG A 55 -4.95 0.90 8.22
C ARG A 55 -4.14 1.81 7.32
N LEU A 56 -4.60 2.00 6.08
CA LEU A 56 -4.08 3.05 5.21
C LEU A 56 -4.18 4.41 5.91
N GLY A 57 -3.12 5.19 5.84
CA GLY A 57 -3.01 6.49 6.49
C GLY A 57 -2.77 6.44 7.99
N GLU A 58 -2.69 5.25 8.61
CA GLU A 58 -2.36 5.10 10.02
C GLU A 58 -0.89 5.50 10.25
N LEU A 59 -0.65 6.21 11.36
CA LEU A 59 0.69 6.51 11.84
C LEU A 59 1.22 5.32 12.66
N VAL A 60 2.40 4.86 12.31
CA VAL A 60 3.07 3.70 12.91
C VAL A 60 4.52 4.06 13.25
N GLU A 61 5.04 3.48 14.31
CA GLU A 61 6.48 3.49 14.59
C GLU A 61 7.13 2.39 13.78
N PHE A 62 8.08 2.76 12.94
CA PHE A 62 8.84 1.82 12.11
C PHE A 62 10.23 1.64 12.70
N TRP A 63 10.55 0.41 13.10
CA TRP A 63 11.78 0.12 13.84
C TRP A 63 13.05 0.33 13.03
N PHE A 64 12.98 0.20 11.71
CA PHE A 64 14.10 0.44 10.82
C PHE A 64 13.96 1.82 10.15
N HIS A 65 14.15 2.91 10.90
CA HIS A 65 13.96 4.29 10.40
C HIS A 65 15.24 5.04 10.03
N GLY A 66 16.41 4.39 10.13
CA GLY A 66 17.70 5.04 9.93
C GLY A 66 17.87 6.25 10.85
N ASP A 67 18.32 7.38 10.31
CA ASP A 67 18.51 8.65 11.05
C ASP A 67 17.24 9.54 11.10
N GLY A 68 16.12 9.11 10.50
CA GLY A 68 14.88 9.88 10.46
C GLY A 68 14.02 9.71 11.73
N PRO A 69 12.87 10.43 11.85
CA PRO A 69 11.90 10.13 12.90
C PRO A 69 11.46 8.66 12.82
N PRO A 70 11.04 7.98 13.89
CA PRO A 70 10.52 6.61 13.81
C PRO A 70 9.09 6.54 13.25
N ILE A 71 8.33 7.63 13.38
CA ILE A 71 6.92 7.67 13.00
C ILE A 71 6.77 7.80 11.49
N ARG A 72 5.97 6.92 10.88
CA ARG A 72 5.69 6.84 9.45
C ARG A 72 4.21 6.65 9.19
N ILE A 73 3.80 6.94 7.96
CA ILE A 73 2.43 6.72 7.49
C ILE A 73 2.36 5.45 6.64
N VAL A 74 1.33 4.63 6.86
CA VAL A 74 1.04 3.46 6.02
C VAL A 74 0.48 3.95 4.67
N GLN A 75 1.27 3.86 3.61
CA GLN A 75 0.94 4.31 2.25
C GLN A 75 0.38 3.19 1.36
N GLY A 76 0.59 1.93 1.76
CA GLY A 76 0.06 0.78 1.05
C GLY A 76 -0.15 -0.42 1.96
N ILE A 77 -1.07 -1.28 1.55
CA ILE A 77 -1.37 -2.56 2.19
C ILE A 77 -1.57 -3.59 1.07
N GLN A 78 -0.90 -4.73 1.14
CA GLN A 78 -1.02 -5.79 0.14
C GLN A 78 -1.06 -7.17 0.80
N LEU A 79 -1.91 -8.06 0.29
CA LEU A 79 -1.97 -9.47 0.68
C LEU A 79 -1.13 -10.29 -0.30
N ILE A 80 0.01 -10.80 0.18
CA ILE A 80 0.94 -11.61 -0.61
C ILE A 80 1.15 -12.93 0.14
N ASN A 81 0.91 -14.06 -0.52
CA ASN A 81 1.04 -15.40 0.07
C ASN A 81 0.33 -15.52 1.43
N ASP A 82 -0.90 -15.01 1.51
CA ASP A 82 -1.72 -15.01 2.73
C ASP A 82 -1.17 -14.22 3.92
N ALA A 83 -0.18 -13.36 3.70
CA ALA A 83 0.35 -12.42 4.69
C ALA A 83 0.12 -10.97 4.26
N TRP A 84 -0.20 -10.11 5.23
CA TRP A 84 -0.33 -8.67 5.01
C TRP A 84 1.04 -8.00 5.04
N PHE A 85 1.35 -7.28 3.97
CA PHE A 85 2.50 -6.41 3.84
C PHE A 85 2.03 -4.96 3.83
N TYR A 86 2.90 -4.09 4.34
CA TYR A 86 2.65 -2.67 4.48
C TYR A 86 3.74 -1.91 3.74
N SER A 87 3.34 -0.97 2.90
CA SER A 87 4.25 0.01 2.31
C SER A 87 4.30 1.23 3.23
N VAL A 88 5.46 1.47 3.85
CA VAL A 88 5.73 2.63 4.70
C VAL A 88 6.86 3.45 4.11
N GLU A 89 6.83 4.74 4.35
CA GLU A 89 7.89 5.63 3.91
C GLU A 89 9.20 5.31 4.66
N TRP A 90 10.25 4.91 3.94
CA TRP A 90 11.59 4.59 4.47
C TRP A 90 12.43 5.87 4.63
N ILE A 91 12.47 6.69 3.58
CA ILE A 91 13.19 7.97 3.54
C ILE A 91 12.17 9.06 3.23
N SER A 92 12.11 10.09 4.07
CA SER A 92 11.28 11.24 3.73
C SER A 92 11.85 11.98 2.53
N PRO A 93 11.01 12.37 1.55
CA PRO A 93 11.46 13.20 0.45
C PRO A 93 11.96 14.53 1.03
N SER A 94 13.27 14.67 1.15
CA SER A 94 13.91 15.93 1.47
C SER A 94 13.87 16.81 0.23
N ILE A 95 13.33 18.02 0.36
CA ILE A 95 13.46 19.04 -0.68
C ILE A 95 14.96 19.40 -0.72
N SER A 96 15.68 18.90 -1.73
CA SER A 96 17.05 19.34 -1.97
C SER A 96 17.05 20.82 -2.31
N GLU A 97 17.87 21.62 -1.62
CA GLU A 97 18.08 23.05 -1.93
C GLU A 97 18.59 23.26 -3.38
N LYS A 98 19.16 22.22 -3.97
CA LYS A 98 19.51 22.13 -5.40
C LYS A 98 18.50 21.19 -6.05
N GLY A 99 17.52 21.74 -6.77
CA GLY A 99 16.34 21.02 -7.28
C GLY A 99 16.57 19.90 -8.32
N ASP A 100 17.68 19.17 -8.26
CA ASP A 100 18.11 18.20 -9.27
C ASP A 100 17.99 16.72 -8.86
N GLU A 101 17.80 16.39 -7.58
CA GLU A 101 17.59 15.00 -7.14
C GLU A 101 16.26 14.87 -6.37
N VAL A 102 15.19 14.63 -7.12
CA VAL A 102 13.95 14.08 -6.56
C VAL A 102 14.20 12.58 -6.39
N PHE A 103 14.38 12.12 -5.15
CA PHE A 103 14.30 10.69 -4.87
C PHE A 103 12.97 10.18 -5.43
N THR A 104 13.03 9.25 -6.38
CA THR A 104 11.80 8.71 -6.95
C THR A 104 11.07 7.97 -5.83
N SER A 105 9.73 8.10 -5.79
CA SER A 105 8.88 7.53 -4.73
C SER A 105 9.10 6.03 -4.47
N ARG A 106 9.76 5.30 -5.38
CA ARG A 106 10.08 3.87 -5.23
C ARG A 106 11.30 3.61 -4.34
N ASP A 107 12.25 4.53 -4.27
CA ASP A 107 13.46 4.39 -3.45
C ASP A 107 13.22 4.81 -1.98
N SER A 108 12.05 5.42 -1.73
CA SER A 108 11.64 5.95 -0.44
C SER A 108 10.59 5.10 0.28
N ILE A 109 10.23 3.91 -0.22
CA ILE A 109 9.20 3.04 0.37
C ILE A 109 9.82 1.72 0.80
N ALA A 110 9.64 1.36 2.08
CA ALA A 110 9.89 0.02 2.57
C ALA A 110 8.61 -0.80 2.54
N ARG A 111 8.73 -2.05 2.08
CA ARG A 111 7.68 -3.07 2.24
C ARG A 111 8.04 -3.95 3.42
N VAL A 112 7.15 -3.97 4.40
CA VAL A 112 7.39 -4.59 5.71
C VAL A 112 6.20 -5.39 6.16
N THR A 113 6.39 -6.22 7.19
CA THR A 113 5.32 -6.98 7.84
C THR A 113 4.80 -6.22 9.06
N ASP A 114 3.75 -6.73 9.68
CA ASP A 114 3.26 -6.19 10.95
C ASP A 114 4.27 -6.32 12.10
N TYR A 115 5.19 -7.28 12.04
CA TYR A 115 6.28 -7.43 13.01
C TYR A 115 7.26 -6.25 13.04
N ASP A 116 7.34 -5.48 11.96
CA ASP A 116 8.28 -4.36 11.83
C ASP A 116 7.69 -3.02 12.30
N LEU A 117 6.40 -3.02 12.69
CA LEU A 117 5.60 -1.83 12.95
C LEU A 117 4.96 -1.86 14.34
N GLU A 118 4.93 -0.71 15.00
CA GLU A 118 4.21 -0.53 16.26
C GLU A 118 3.17 0.60 16.17
N ARG A 119 2.13 0.52 17.00
CA ARG A 119 1.16 1.60 17.14
C ARG A 119 1.80 2.76 17.90
N VAL A 120 1.70 3.97 17.35
CA VAL A 120 2.07 5.20 18.06
C VAL A 120 1.26 5.29 19.35
N ARG A 121 1.92 5.41 20.50
CA ARG A 121 1.27 5.61 21.80
C ARG A 121 1.01 7.10 22.00
N VAL A 122 -0.27 7.48 22.16
CA VAL A 122 -0.71 8.85 22.45
C VAL A 122 -0.87 9.03 23.96
#